data_AF-A0A931EDJ4-F1
#
_entry.id   AF-A0A931EDJ4-F1
#
_cell.length_a   1.000
_cell.length_b   1.000
_cell.length_c   1.000
_cell.angle_alpha   90.00
_cell.angle_beta   90.00
_cell.angle_gamma   90.00
#
_symmetry.space_group_name_H-M   'P 1'
#
loop_
_entity.id
_entity.type
_entity.pdbx_description
1 polymer ?
#
loop_
_entity_poly.entity_id
_entity_poly.type
_entity_poly.pdbx_seq_one_letter_code
_entity_poly.pdbx_strand_id
1 'polypeptide(L)'
;MPDGGPHTSSHTDERSVVEHKGDTGNKESLGSEAFPSPSGEHLTAPTLYNFYADKRTNPAGFLKSLKQGRVKTFDSEDTRRVLQNLDTLDPSYNKTLGLAQRIFASGSSSPLYWCLEWVGSAVLRGSEPLRSFSVDQSQSAEDLLREISRTLEPIPRNKKLARRSLNQLLCAVLWLAGVRGLDFFRAAEILSGFLSLPKSSTVSSQVQRSSFQQLSRLATTPRLLGSVFIFATPWIFRANAAQSDSQRSAMAVADLRDELRQFQTSLRESEQSNSELRKTLDIEVRRSGELAEKVRGGQITSKHELLQLCARSRGFLEKLKTSYLSTALDAAKLQPPSVTVIQERIDLALESIETEMEKLRKDISNA
;
A
#
# COMPACT_ATOMS: atom_id res chain seq x y z
N MET A 1 26.25 11.32 -37.95
CA MET A 1 25.47 12.56 -38.19
C MET A 1 25.26 12.62 -39.69
N PRO A 2 24.03 12.45 -40.20
CA PRO A 2 22.95 13.40 -39.95
C PRO A 2 21.58 12.78 -39.62
N ASP A 3 20.67 13.72 -39.31
CA ASP A 3 19.26 13.64 -38.98
C ASP A 3 18.36 12.82 -39.92
N GLY A 4 17.21 12.43 -39.37
CA GLY A 4 16.02 12.10 -40.13
C GLY A 4 14.90 11.54 -39.24
N GLY A 5 14.00 12.41 -38.75
CA GLY A 5 12.61 12.00 -38.45
C GLY A 5 11.92 11.49 -39.75
N PRO A 6 10.62 11.11 -39.79
CA PRO A 6 9.53 11.85 -39.13
C PRO A 6 8.22 11.03 -38.83
N HIS A 7 7.15 11.75 -38.42
CA HIS A 7 5.71 11.49 -38.66
C HIS A 7 5.03 10.29 -37.96
N THR A 8 3.77 10.26 -37.52
CA THR A 8 2.58 11.15 -37.57
C THR A 8 1.45 10.50 -36.73
N SER A 9 0.40 11.29 -36.46
CA SER A 9 -1.03 10.92 -36.33
C SER A 9 -1.47 10.04 -35.15
N SER A 10 -2.22 10.54 -34.15
CA SER A 10 -3.60 11.08 -34.15
C SER A 10 -4.70 10.01 -34.30
N HIS A 11 -5.47 9.78 -33.22
CA HIS A 11 -6.95 9.65 -33.15
C HIS A 11 -7.35 9.04 -31.78
N THR A 12 -8.04 9.81 -30.92
CA THR A 12 -9.49 9.70 -30.53
C THR A 12 -9.84 8.35 -29.87
N ASP A 13 -10.61 8.23 -28.79
CA ASP A 13 -11.68 9.09 -28.29
C ASP A 13 -12.14 8.65 -26.88
N GLU A 14 -12.87 9.56 -26.23
CA GLU A 14 -14.06 9.35 -25.40
C GLU A 14 -14.08 8.75 -23.96
N ARG A 15 -14.71 9.59 -23.11
CA ARG A 15 -15.63 9.32 -21.97
C ARG A 15 -15.08 9.17 -20.55
N SER A 16 -15.10 10.30 -19.83
CA SER A 16 -15.63 10.34 -18.46
C SER A 16 -16.02 11.77 -18.04
N VAL A 17 -17.32 12.09 -18.14
CA VAL A 17 -17.94 13.19 -17.38
C VAL A 17 -19.27 12.66 -16.86
N VAL A 18 -19.33 12.39 -15.55
CA VAL A 18 -20.60 12.15 -14.85
C VAL A 18 -20.91 13.43 -14.07
N GLU A 19 -21.96 14.11 -14.54
CA GLU A 19 -22.59 15.24 -13.89
C GLU A 19 -23.27 14.80 -12.58
N HIS A 20 -23.01 15.54 -11.50
CA HIS A 20 -23.82 15.53 -10.28
C HIS A 20 -24.76 16.74 -10.30
N LYS A 21 -26.03 16.51 -10.64
CA LYS A 21 -27.18 17.30 -10.17
C LYS A 21 -27.70 16.57 -8.92
N GLY A 22 -27.86 17.18 -7.75
CA GLY A 22 -28.46 18.49 -7.51
C GLY A 22 -29.95 18.29 -7.32
N ASP A 23 -30.37 17.81 -6.15
CA ASP A 23 -31.77 17.88 -5.72
C ASP A 23 -31.85 18.29 -4.24
N THR A 24 -32.38 19.49 -4.04
CA THR A 24 -32.61 20.16 -2.76
C THR A 24 -34.11 20.18 -2.52
N GLY A 25 -34.59 19.25 -1.69
CA GLY A 25 -35.97 19.18 -1.21
C GLY A 25 -36.07 19.66 0.24
N ASN A 26 -36.47 20.92 0.38
CA ASN A 26 -36.73 21.67 1.60
C ASN A 26 -37.92 21.09 2.39
N LYS A 27 -37.81 20.85 3.70
CA LYS A 27 -38.96 20.75 4.62
C LYS A 27 -38.61 21.13 6.06
N GLU A 28 -39.05 22.33 6.38
CA GLU A 28 -39.67 22.79 7.64
C GLU A 28 -38.88 22.73 8.94
N SER A 29 -38.47 23.94 9.33
CA SER A 29 -38.12 24.38 10.67
C SER A 29 -39.26 24.17 11.66
N LEU A 30 -38.95 23.53 12.79
CA LEU A 30 -39.58 23.85 14.08
C LEU A 30 -38.47 24.29 15.02
N GLY A 31 -38.63 25.52 15.52
CA GLY A 31 -37.65 26.24 16.31
C GLY A 31 -37.25 25.48 17.58
N SER A 32 -35.95 25.47 17.83
CA SER A 32 -35.39 25.27 19.16
C SER A 32 -34.44 26.43 19.40
N GLU A 33 -34.76 27.20 20.43
CA GLU A 33 -34.07 28.40 20.86
C GLU A 33 -32.56 28.17 20.94
N ALA A 34 -31.83 28.98 20.18
CA ALA A 34 -30.38 29.05 20.25
C ALA A 34 -29.98 29.57 21.64
N PHE A 35 -29.61 28.66 22.53
CA PHE A 35 -28.74 28.99 23.65
C PHE A 35 -27.44 29.54 23.08
N PRO A 36 -26.94 30.70 23.57
CA PRO A 36 -25.67 31.24 23.11
C PRO A 36 -24.57 30.24 23.46
N SER A 37 -23.98 29.62 22.44
CA SER A 37 -22.75 28.86 22.55
C SER A 37 -21.72 29.75 23.25
N PRO A 38 -21.13 29.31 24.37
CA PRO A 38 -20.08 30.09 25.01
C PRO A 38 -18.91 30.19 24.03
N SER A 39 -18.55 31.44 23.79
CA SER A 39 -17.35 31.97 23.18
C SER A 39 -16.19 30.99 23.21
N GLY A 40 -15.48 30.87 22.08
CA GLY A 40 -14.24 30.11 21.98
C GLY A 40 -13.24 30.55 23.05
N GLU A 41 -13.15 29.74 24.11
CA GLU A 41 -11.96 29.70 24.95
C GLU A 41 -10.82 29.28 24.03
N HIS A 42 -9.82 30.14 23.90
CA HIS A 42 -8.53 29.75 23.36
C HIS A 42 -8.13 28.45 24.05
N LEU A 43 -8.11 27.32 23.31
CA LEU A 43 -7.69 26.02 23.81
C LEU A 43 -6.20 26.10 24.18
N THR A 44 -5.91 26.64 25.37
CA THR A 44 -4.60 26.57 25.98
C THR A 44 -4.16 25.12 25.99
N ALA A 45 -2.95 24.86 25.50
CA ALA A 45 -2.41 23.52 25.41
C ALA A 45 -2.56 22.81 26.78
N PRO A 46 -3.02 21.55 26.80
CA PRO A 46 -3.25 20.83 28.05
C PRO A 46 -1.94 20.67 28.82
N THR A 47 -1.90 21.17 30.06
CA THR A 47 -0.75 21.09 30.98
C THR A 47 -0.98 20.02 32.05
N LEU A 48 0.10 19.47 32.61
CA LEU A 48 0.04 18.57 33.75
C LEU A 48 -0.57 19.26 34.97
N TYR A 49 -0.20 20.52 35.21
CA TYR A 49 -0.73 21.25 36.36
C TYR A 49 -2.25 21.35 36.31
N ASN A 50 -2.83 21.66 35.16
CA ASN A 50 -4.29 21.73 35.01
C ASN A 50 -4.94 20.35 35.22
N PHE A 51 -4.34 19.27 34.70
CA PHE A 51 -4.82 17.91 34.93
C PHE A 51 -4.86 17.53 36.43
N TYR A 52 -3.81 17.90 37.18
CA TYR A 52 -3.73 17.58 38.60
C TYR A 52 -4.57 18.52 39.47
N ALA A 53 -4.61 19.81 39.15
CA ALA A 53 -5.39 20.83 39.88
C ALA A 53 -6.90 20.64 39.75
N ASP A 54 -7.40 20.32 38.54
CA ASP A 54 -8.84 20.10 38.35
C ASP A 54 -9.26 18.68 38.78
N LYS A 55 -10.06 18.58 39.85
CA LYS A 55 -10.58 17.31 40.36
C LYS A 55 -11.48 16.57 39.36
N ARG A 56 -12.09 17.26 38.39
CA ARG A 56 -13.04 16.67 37.43
C ARG A 56 -12.36 16.05 36.21
N THR A 57 -11.11 16.43 35.93
CA THR A 57 -10.42 15.91 34.75
C THR A 57 -10.11 14.41 34.89
N ASN A 58 -10.63 13.61 33.96
CA ASN A 58 -10.37 12.17 33.84
C ASN A 58 -9.06 11.93 33.05
N PRO A 59 -8.19 10.99 33.48
CA PRO A 59 -7.00 10.56 32.74
C PRO A 59 -7.23 10.28 31.24
N ALA A 60 -8.34 9.63 30.87
CA ALA A 60 -8.64 9.34 29.46
C ALA A 60 -8.93 10.62 28.64
N GLY A 61 -9.64 11.58 29.24
CA GLY A 61 -9.91 12.88 28.62
C GLY A 61 -8.63 13.68 28.44
N PHE A 62 -7.78 13.70 29.46
CA PHE A 62 -6.47 14.35 29.40
C PHE A 62 -5.57 13.78 28.30
N LEU A 63 -5.44 12.45 28.21
CA LEU A 63 -4.65 11.81 27.15
C LEU A 63 -5.22 12.10 25.74
N LYS A 64 -6.56 12.22 25.62
CA LYS A 64 -7.20 12.62 24.36
C LYS A 64 -6.84 14.06 24.00
N SER A 65 -6.89 14.99 24.96
CA SER A 65 -6.49 16.38 24.77
C SER A 65 -5.02 16.51 24.38
N LEU A 66 -4.11 15.74 24.99
CA LEU A 66 -2.70 15.72 24.62
C LEU A 66 -2.48 15.28 23.16
N LYS A 67 -3.19 14.24 22.71
CA LYS A 67 -3.14 13.79 21.31
C LYS A 67 -3.68 14.85 20.35
N GLN A 68 -4.82 15.47 20.68
CA GLN A 68 -5.43 16.52 19.86
C GLN A 68 -4.55 17.76 19.75
N GLY A 69 -3.93 18.17 20.86
CA GLY A 69 -2.97 19.27 20.92
C GLY A 69 -1.58 18.94 20.37
N ARG A 70 -1.35 17.70 19.90
CA ARG A 70 -0.05 17.20 19.40
C ARG A 70 1.11 17.48 20.36
N VAL A 71 0.85 17.40 21.67
CA VAL A 71 1.86 17.64 22.71
C VAL A 71 2.87 16.48 22.69
N LYS A 72 4.15 16.81 22.50
CA LYS A 72 5.24 15.82 22.43
C LYS A 72 5.97 15.61 23.76
N THR A 73 6.01 16.65 24.61
CA THR A 73 6.66 16.65 25.93
C THR A 73 5.94 17.64 26.84
N PHE A 74 6.04 17.45 28.15
CA PHE A 74 5.62 18.47 29.11
C PHE A 74 6.69 19.54 29.23
N ASP A 75 6.27 20.77 29.51
CA ASP A 75 7.19 21.82 29.91
C ASP A 75 7.90 21.40 31.22
N SER A 76 9.21 21.69 31.28
CA SER A 76 10.04 21.40 32.46
C SER A 76 9.54 22.12 33.70
N GLU A 77 9.02 23.34 33.54
CA GLU A 77 8.50 24.14 34.66
C GLU A 77 7.17 23.59 35.17
N ASP A 78 6.27 23.21 34.26
CA ASP A 78 5.01 22.52 34.57
C ASP A 78 5.27 21.18 35.30
N THR A 79 6.21 20.38 34.78
CA THR A 79 6.66 19.13 35.40
C THR A 79 7.18 19.34 36.82
N ARG A 80 8.09 20.30 37.00
CA ARG A 80 8.69 20.64 38.29
C ARG A 80 7.63 21.10 39.29
N ARG A 81 6.71 21.97 38.86
CA ARG A 81 5.62 22.51 39.67
C ARG A 81 4.67 21.42 40.15
N VAL A 82 4.29 20.50 39.28
CA VAL A 82 3.42 19.37 39.67
C VAL A 82 4.14 18.44 40.61
N LEU A 83 5.39 18.06 40.32
CA LEU A 83 6.16 17.20 41.21
C LEU A 83 6.32 17.83 42.61
N GLN A 84 6.53 19.16 42.70
CA GLN A 84 6.64 19.88 43.98
C GLN A 84 5.37 19.87 44.81
N ASN A 85 4.21 19.85 44.14
CA ASN A 85 2.90 19.93 44.78
C ASN A 85 2.14 18.60 44.74
N LEU A 86 2.77 17.51 44.31
CA LEU A 86 2.08 16.23 44.04
C LEU A 86 1.37 15.68 45.29
N ASP A 87 1.97 15.88 46.46
CA ASP A 87 1.41 15.45 47.75
C ASP A 87 0.10 16.17 48.10
N THR A 88 -0.07 17.39 47.59
CA THR A 88 -1.29 18.18 47.78
C THR A 88 -2.30 17.95 46.66
N LEU A 89 -1.83 17.77 45.42
CA LEU A 89 -2.65 17.64 44.22
C LEU A 89 -3.21 16.22 44.02
N ASP A 90 -2.43 15.19 44.35
CA ASP A 90 -2.84 13.78 44.34
C ASP A 90 -2.33 13.05 45.60
N PRO A 91 -2.89 13.35 46.79
CA PRO A 91 -2.39 12.84 48.06
C PRO A 91 -2.35 11.31 48.14
N SER A 92 -3.17 10.63 47.33
CA SER A 92 -3.33 9.18 47.29
C SER A 92 -2.75 8.51 46.05
N TYR A 93 -2.12 9.24 45.13
CA TYR A 93 -1.64 8.72 43.84
C TYR A 93 -2.74 8.09 42.95
N ASN A 94 -4.01 8.46 43.15
CA ASN A 94 -5.12 7.87 42.37
C ASN A 94 -5.13 8.39 40.93
N LYS A 95 -4.88 9.70 40.73
CA LYS A 95 -4.83 10.30 39.38
C LYS A 95 -3.60 9.82 38.63
N THR A 96 -2.46 9.78 39.32
CA THR A 96 -1.18 9.29 38.81
C THR A 96 -1.30 7.82 38.36
N LEU A 97 -1.92 6.98 39.19
CA LEU A 97 -2.18 5.59 38.84
C LEU A 97 -3.14 5.46 37.65
N GLY A 98 -4.25 6.21 37.66
CA GLY A 98 -5.20 6.21 36.55
C GLY A 98 -4.57 6.64 35.23
N LEU A 99 -3.65 7.60 35.27
CA LEU A 99 -2.85 8.02 34.12
C LEU A 99 -1.95 6.88 33.63
N ALA A 100 -1.16 6.28 34.53
CA ALA A 100 -0.27 5.17 34.20
C ALA A 100 -1.01 3.96 33.59
N GLN A 101 -2.15 3.58 34.17
CA GLN A 101 -2.99 2.48 33.69
C GLN A 101 -3.49 2.72 32.26
N ARG A 102 -3.96 3.94 31.98
CA ARG A 102 -4.49 4.29 30.65
C ARG A 102 -3.39 4.34 29.59
N ILE A 103 -2.21 4.85 29.93
CA ILE A 103 -1.08 4.87 29.01
C ILE A 103 -0.61 3.44 28.73
N PHE A 104 -0.40 2.64 29.77
CA PHE A 104 0.05 1.24 29.62
C PHE A 104 -0.94 0.39 28.81
N ALA A 105 -2.24 0.54 29.07
CA ALA A 105 -3.28 -0.15 28.30
C ALA A 105 -3.34 0.29 26.82
N SER A 106 -2.83 1.47 26.48
CA SER A 106 -2.79 1.99 25.11
C SER A 106 -1.64 1.39 24.27
N GLY A 107 -0.75 0.59 24.86
CA GLY A 107 0.35 -0.08 24.16
C GLY A 107 1.63 0.75 24.00
N SER A 108 2.73 0.06 23.69
CA SER A 108 4.09 0.63 23.57
C SER A 108 4.29 1.53 22.35
N SER A 109 3.40 1.48 21.37
CA SER A 109 3.38 2.35 20.18
C SER A 109 2.66 3.68 20.40
N SER A 110 2.12 3.92 21.61
CA SER A 110 1.44 5.17 21.93
C SER A 110 2.45 6.34 21.93
N PRO A 111 2.17 7.45 21.22
CA PRO A 111 3.03 8.64 21.22
C PRO A 111 3.08 9.34 22.58
N LEU A 112 2.37 8.81 23.59
CA LEU A 112 2.31 9.30 24.97
C LEU A 112 3.16 8.47 25.92
N TYR A 113 4.05 7.60 25.41
CA TYR A 113 4.90 6.76 26.23
C TYR A 113 5.82 7.56 27.17
N TRP A 114 6.25 8.75 26.75
CA TRP A 114 7.01 9.71 27.58
C TRP A 114 6.24 10.15 28.84
N CYS A 115 4.90 10.05 28.87
CA CYS A 115 4.13 10.27 30.09
C CYS A 115 4.39 9.20 31.16
N LEU A 116 4.82 7.98 30.78
CA LEU A 116 5.23 6.96 31.76
C LEU A 116 6.56 7.33 32.42
N GLU A 117 7.48 8.00 31.72
CA GLU A 117 8.71 8.51 32.33
C GLU A 117 8.45 9.59 33.36
N TRP A 118 7.43 10.43 33.09
CA TRP A 118 6.93 11.37 34.10
C TRP A 118 6.34 10.63 35.32
N VAL A 119 5.58 9.55 35.12
CA VAL A 119 5.09 8.71 36.22
C VAL A 119 6.25 8.12 37.02
N GLY A 120 7.31 7.66 36.34
CA GLY A 120 8.55 7.21 36.98
C GLY A 120 9.15 8.30 37.87
N SER A 121 9.31 9.51 37.33
CA SER A 121 9.81 10.67 38.08
C SER A 121 8.95 11.00 39.32
N ALA A 122 7.62 10.86 39.21
CA ALA A 122 6.69 11.05 40.32
C ALA A 122 6.85 9.97 41.40
N VAL A 123 7.00 8.71 41.01
CA VAL A 123 7.26 7.59 41.94
C VAL A 123 8.57 7.79 42.68
N LEU A 124 9.64 8.11 41.96
CA LEU A 124 10.99 8.28 42.49
C LEU A 124 11.06 9.42 43.52
N ARG A 125 10.47 10.57 43.18
CA ARG A 125 10.34 11.70 44.12
C ARG A 125 9.53 11.33 45.36
N GLY A 126 8.48 10.53 45.20
CA GLY A 126 7.67 10.03 46.31
C GLY A 126 8.42 9.09 47.25
N SER A 127 9.49 8.44 46.78
CA SER A 127 10.37 7.54 47.55
C SER A 127 11.62 8.22 48.12
N GLU A 128 12.01 9.38 47.60
CA GLU A 128 13.21 10.15 47.98
C GLU A 128 13.30 10.54 49.48
N PRO A 129 12.20 10.86 50.20
CA PRO A 129 12.28 11.20 51.62
C PRO A 129 12.72 10.05 52.53
N LEU A 130 12.72 8.81 52.03
CA LEU A 130 12.89 7.60 52.85
C LEU A 130 14.28 6.96 52.76
N ARG A 131 15.15 7.42 51.83
CA ARG A 131 16.59 7.11 51.70
C ARG A 131 17.17 7.88 50.51
N SER A 132 18.49 8.09 50.47
CA SER A 132 19.23 8.60 49.29
C SER A 132 19.12 7.61 48.12
N PHE A 133 17.97 7.61 47.47
CA PHE A 133 17.63 6.73 46.36
C PHE A 133 18.29 7.27 45.08
N SER A 134 19.26 6.54 44.54
CA SER A 134 19.90 6.86 43.27
C SER A 134 19.43 5.86 42.23
N VAL A 135 18.72 6.32 41.20
CA VAL A 135 18.35 5.47 40.06
C VAL A 135 19.61 5.21 39.24
N ASP A 136 20.14 4.01 39.33
CA ASP A 136 21.15 3.56 38.38
C ASP A 136 20.44 3.07 37.10
N GLN A 137 20.86 3.61 35.96
CA GLN A 137 20.32 3.23 34.65
C GLN A 137 20.70 1.78 34.28
N SER A 138 21.74 1.22 34.90
CA SER A 138 22.18 -0.16 34.69
C SER A 138 21.38 -1.19 35.49
N GLN A 139 20.60 -0.76 36.50
CA GLN A 139 19.79 -1.66 37.31
C GLN A 139 18.64 -2.30 36.54
N SER A 140 18.42 -3.59 36.79
CA SER A 140 17.29 -4.33 36.23
C SER A 140 15.96 -3.75 36.73
N ALA A 141 14.90 -3.88 35.93
CA ALA A 141 13.56 -3.44 36.33
C ALA A 141 13.06 -4.14 37.60
N GLU A 142 13.47 -5.40 37.81
CA GLU A 142 13.11 -6.17 39.01
C GLU A 142 13.78 -5.63 40.27
N ASP A 143 15.07 -5.32 40.19
CA ASP A 143 15.83 -4.82 41.33
C ASP A 143 15.35 -3.42 41.74
N LEU A 144 15.08 -2.57 40.75
CA LEU A 144 14.52 -1.25 40.97
C LEU A 144 13.13 -1.33 41.62
N LEU A 145 12.27 -2.27 41.19
CA LEU A 145 10.98 -2.50 41.83
C LEU A 145 11.12 -3.00 43.28
N ARG A 146 12.07 -3.91 43.56
CA ARG A 146 12.34 -4.40 44.92
C ARG A 146 12.86 -3.29 45.82
N GLU A 147 13.67 -2.38 45.29
CA GLU A 147 14.18 -1.24 46.04
C GLU A 147 13.04 -0.26 46.38
N ILE A 148 12.22 0.09 45.39
CA ILE A 148 11.01 0.90 45.59
C ILE A 148 10.09 0.22 46.61
N SER A 149 9.84 -1.08 46.50
CA SER A 149 8.97 -1.79 47.44
C SER A 149 9.51 -1.74 48.87
N ARG A 150 10.83 -1.88 49.07
CA ARG A 150 11.49 -1.79 50.39
C ARG A 150 11.39 -0.39 50.99
N THR A 151 11.54 0.65 50.18
CA THR A 151 11.38 2.04 50.65
C THR A 151 9.94 2.33 51.09
N LEU A 152 8.96 1.70 50.44
CA LEU A 152 7.54 1.84 50.76
C LEU A 152 7.05 0.85 51.85
N GLU A 153 7.92 -0.05 52.33
CA GLU A 153 7.59 -1.23 53.16
C GLU A 153 7.15 -0.98 54.62
N PRO A 154 7.39 0.17 55.31
CA PRO A 154 6.68 0.38 56.56
C PRO A 154 5.22 0.72 56.23
N ILE A 155 4.38 -0.31 56.02
CA ILE A 155 2.94 -0.14 55.79
C ILE A 155 2.40 0.68 56.96
N PRO A 156 2.08 1.95 56.74
CA PRO A 156 1.69 2.81 57.84
C PRO A 156 0.35 2.31 58.37
N ARG A 157 0.18 2.25 59.69
CA ARG A 157 -1.08 1.84 60.34
C ARG A 157 -2.28 2.68 59.87
N ASN A 158 -2.01 3.86 59.29
CA ASN A 158 -2.99 4.73 58.66
C ASN A 158 -3.42 4.21 57.27
N LYS A 159 -4.70 3.89 57.13
CA LYS A 159 -5.33 3.43 55.87
C LYS A 159 -5.06 4.33 54.67
N LYS A 160 -5.01 5.65 54.85
CA LYS A 160 -4.78 6.62 53.75
C LYS A 160 -3.35 6.52 53.21
N LEU A 161 -2.38 6.43 54.12
CA LEU A 161 -0.97 6.29 53.76
C LEU A 161 -0.70 4.90 53.16
N ALA A 162 -1.34 3.84 53.66
CA ALA A 162 -1.21 2.50 53.08
C ALA A 162 -1.73 2.43 51.63
N ARG A 163 -2.88 3.09 51.35
CA ARG A 163 -3.42 3.21 49.98
C ARG A 163 -2.48 4.00 49.07
N ARG A 164 -1.89 5.08 49.58
CA ARG A 164 -0.91 5.90 48.84
C ARG A 164 0.30 5.06 48.43
N SER A 165 0.93 4.35 49.38
CA SER A 165 2.09 3.48 49.11
C SER A 165 1.76 2.38 48.11
N LEU A 166 0.57 1.76 48.22
CA LEU A 166 0.11 0.77 47.24
C LEU A 166 -0.04 1.36 45.84
N ASN A 167 -0.67 2.53 45.72
CA ASN A 167 -0.83 3.19 44.42
C ASN A 167 0.51 3.62 43.82
N GLN A 168 1.45 4.10 44.64
CA GLN A 168 2.83 4.40 44.22
C GLN A 168 3.53 3.14 43.69
N LEU A 169 3.40 2.02 44.41
CA LEU A 169 3.99 0.75 43.98
C LEU A 169 3.37 0.24 42.66
N LEU A 170 2.05 0.38 42.49
CA LEU A 170 1.39 0.05 41.23
C LEU A 170 1.81 0.98 40.08
N CYS A 171 2.04 2.27 40.36
CA CYS A 171 2.61 3.19 39.37
C CYS A 171 4.03 2.76 38.97
N ALA A 172 4.86 2.36 39.94
CA ALA A 172 6.21 1.86 39.70
C ALA A 172 6.18 0.63 38.77
N VAL A 173 5.29 -0.33 39.06
CA VAL A 173 5.12 -1.53 38.23
C VAL A 173 4.72 -1.18 36.81
N LEU A 174 3.74 -0.29 36.61
CA LEU A 174 3.29 0.09 35.27
C LEU A 174 4.34 0.89 34.48
N TRP A 175 5.08 1.77 35.17
CA TRP A 175 6.21 2.48 34.59
C TRP A 175 7.31 1.50 34.17
N LEU A 176 7.74 0.59 35.04
CA LEU A 176 8.81 -0.37 34.76
C LEU A 176 8.40 -1.41 33.70
N ALA A 177 7.14 -1.82 33.68
CA ALA A 177 6.60 -2.71 32.65
C ALA A 177 6.50 -2.01 31.28
N GLY A 178 6.22 -0.71 31.29
CA GLY A 178 6.20 0.12 30.09
C GLY A 178 7.61 0.39 29.57
N VAL A 179 8.45 0.99 30.42
CA VAL A 179 9.77 1.60 30.11
C VAL A 179 10.91 0.59 30.06
N ARG A 180 10.96 -0.32 31.04
CA ARG A 180 12.09 -1.24 31.22
C ARG A 180 11.74 -2.71 30.96
N GLY A 181 10.55 -2.97 30.40
CA GLY A 181 10.12 -4.32 30.04
C GLY A 181 9.93 -5.27 31.22
N LEU A 182 9.56 -4.77 32.40
CA LEU A 182 9.23 -5.63 33.54
C LEU A 182 8.13 -6.61 33.18
N ASP A 183 8.39 -7.90 33.39
CA ASP A 183 7.43 -8.96 33.14
C ASP A 183 6.31 -9.00 34.19
N PHE A 184 5.10 -9.35 33.74
CA PHE A 184 3.91 -9.44 34.59
C PHE A 184 4.10 -10.41 35.77
N PHE A 185 4.70 -11.58 35.53
CA PHE A 185 4.85 -12.60 36.57
C PHE A 185 5.85 -12.15 37.63
N ARG A 186 6.93 -11.49 37.21
CA ARG A 186 7.93 -10.90 38.10
C ARG A 186 7.37 -9.75 38.94
N ALA A 187 6.56 -8.89 38.33
CA ALA A 187 5.84 -7.85 39.05
C ALA A 187 4.89 -8.45 40.11
N ALA A 188 4.11 -9.47 39.73
CA ALA A 188 3.19 -10.15 40.64
C ALA A 188 3.90 -10.83 41.83
N GLU A 189 5.04 -11.49 41.57
CA GLU A 189 5.86 -12.11 42.61
C GLU A 189 6.34 -11.09 43.65
N ILE A 190 6.89 -9.96 43.20
CA ILE A 190 7.38 -8.89 44.09
C ILE A 190 6.23 -8.23 44.88
N LEU A 191 5.10 -7.95 44.22
CA LEU A 191 3.90 -7.40 44.86
C LEU A 191 3.32 -8.35 45.94
N SER A 192 3.38 -9.66 45.70
CA SER A 192 2.89 -10.66 46.65
C SER A 192 3.68 -10.65 47.97
N GLY A 193 4.99 -10.38 47.89
CA GLY A 193 5.85 -10.17 49.05
C GLY A 193 5.51 -8.91 49.83
N PHE A 194 5.24 -7.80 49.13
CA PHE A 194 4.87 -6.52 49.74
C PHE A 194 3.54 -6.58 50.50
N LEU A 195 2.56 -7.32 49.98
CA LEU A 195 1.24 -7.46 50.61
C LEU A 195 1.22 -8.42 51.82
N SER A 196 2.39 -8.94 52.26
CA SER A 196 2.55 -9.83 53.41
C SER A 196 1.57 -11.02 53.41
N LEU A 197 1.48 -11.71 52.28
CA LEU A 197 0.78 -13.00 52.21
C LEU A 197 1.47 -14.03 53.11
N PRO A 198 0.72 -14.96 53.75
CA PRO A 198 1.34 -16.07 54.46
C PRO A 198 2.22 -16.86 53.48
N LYS A 199 3.53 -16.84 53.73
CA LYS A 199 4.52 -17.58 52.95
C LYS A 199 4.19 -19.06 53.09
N SER A 200 3.66 -19.66 52.02
CA SER A 200 3.59 -21.10 51.86
C SER A 200 5.03 -21.61 51.75
N SER A 201 5.63 -21.96 52.88
CA SER A 201 6.99 -22.49 52.99
C SER A 201 7.02 -23.92 52.46
N THR A 202 6.97 -24.11 51.15
CA THR A 202 7.40 -25.38 50.52
C THR A 202 7.51 -25.23 49.00
N VAL A 203 8.68 -25.66 48.51
CA VAL A 203 8.98 -26.12 47.15
C VAL A 203 9.35 -25.06 46.10
N SER A 204 10.65 -25.07 45.80
CA SER A 204 11.31 -24.53 44.63
C SER A 204 10.75 -25.10 43.31
N SER A 205 11.01 -24.37 42.22
CA SER A 205 11.00 -24.83 40.82
C SER A 205 9.67 -25.09 40.08
N GLN A 206 8.50 -24.72 40.62
CA GLN A 206 7.23 -24.70 39.86
C GLN A 206 6.58 -23.31 39.77
N VAL A 207 7.43 -22.30 39.57
CA VAL A 207 7.16 -20.87 39.81
C VAL A 207 6.16 -20.23 38.83
N GLN A 208 5.91 -20.82 37.64
CA GLN A 208 5.01 -20.20 36.66
C GLN A 208 3.51 -20.47 36.91
N ARG A 209 3.14 -21.58 37.57
CA ARG A 209 1.73 -21.87 37.92
C ARG A 209 1.34 -21.37 39.32
N SER A 210 2.31 -21.15 40.21
CA SER A 210 2.05 -20.74 41.59
C SER A 210 1.64 -19.27 41.71
N SER A 211 2.14 -18.36 40.87
CA SER A 211 1.88 -16.92 41.03
C SER A 211 0.43 -16.52 40.71
N PHE A 212 -0.17 -17.15 39.68
CA PHE A 212 -1.61 -16.98 39.41
C PHE A 212 -2.47 -17.58 40.52
N GLN A 213 -2.06 -18.74 41.08
CA GLN A 213 -2.72 -19.33 42.24
C GLN A 213 -2.56 -18.48 43.51
N GLN A 214 -1.45 -17.76 43.67
CA GLN A 214 -1.24 -16.82 44.78
C GLN A 214 -2.09 -15.55 44.62
N LEU A 215 -2.20 -15.00 43.40
CA LEU A 215 -3.11 -13.89 43.11
C LEU A 215 -4.60 -14.28 43.20
N SER A 216 -4.97 -15.50 42.80
CA SER A 216 -6.34 -15.98 42.96
C SER A 216 -6.69 -16.27 44.42
N ARG A 217 -5.71 -16.67 45.25
CA ARG A 217 -5.86 -16.72 46.72
C ARG A 217 -6.00 -15.33 47.35
N LEU A 218 -5.44 -14.27 46.76
CA LEU A 218 -5.72 -12.89 47.19
C LEU A 218 -7.16 -12.47 46.87
N ALA A 219 -7.69 -12.92 45.74
CA ALA A 219 -9.05 -12.64 45.30
C ALA A 219 -10.13 -13.21 46.24
N THR A 220 -9.81 -14.19 47.09
CA THR A 220 -10.75 -14.70 48.11
C THR A 220 -10.89 -13.76 49.31
N THR A 221 -9.99 -12.78 49.48
CA THR A 221 -10.15 -11.70 50.47
C THR A 221 -10.80 -10.48 49.82
N PRO A 222 -12.03 -10.09 50.23
CA PRO A 222 -12.77 -9.01 49.56
C PRO A 222 -12.06 -7.64 49.64
N ARG A 223 -11.14 -7.46 50.60
CA ARG A 223 -10.34 -6.24 50.74
C ARG A 223 -9.19 -6.12 49.72
N LEU A 224 -8.66 -7.23 49.22
CA LEU A 224 -7.52 -7.24 48.27
C LEU A 224 -7.96 -7.47 46.83
N LEU A 225 -9.18 -7.98 46.63
CA LEU A 225 -9.79 -8.18 45.31
C LEU A 225 -9.73 -6.90 44.45
N GLY A 226 -10.04 -5.73 45.05
CA GLY A 226 -9.96 -4.44 44.35
C GLY A 226 -8.55 -4.12 43.85
N SER A 227 -7.51 -4.39 44.65
CA SER A 227 -6.11 -4.15 44.29
C SER A 227 -5.63 -5.11 43.20
N VAL A 228 -6.06 -6.37 43.24
CA VAL A 228 -5.78 -7.38 42.22
C VAL A 228 -6.41 -6.98 40.88
N PHE A 229 -7.67 -6.50 40.89
CA PHE A 229 -8.30 -5.98 39.67
C PHE A 229 -7.55 -4.76 39.13
N ILE A 230 -7.23 -3.77 39.97
CA ILE A 230 -6.47 -2.57 39.56
C ILE A 230 -5.12 -2.94 38.94
N PHE A 231 -4.44 -3.97 39.45
CA PHE A 231 -3.18 -4.48 38.89
C PHE A 231 -3.38 -5.25 37.59
N ALA A 232 -4.34 -6.17 37.50
CA ALA A 232 -4.51 -7.06 36.35
C ALA A 232 -5.19 -6.38 35.14
N THR A 233 -6.09 -5.43 35.39
CA THR A 233 -6.90 -4.77 34.35
C THR A 233 -6.09 -4.18 33.19
N PRO A 234 -4.99 -3.42 33.41
CA PRO A 234 -4.18 -2.89 32.31
C PRO A 234 -3.56 -3.97 31.42
N TRP A 235 -3.17 -5.10 32.00
CA TRP A 235 -2.61 -6.24 31.26
C TRP A 235 -3.66 -6.97 30.44
N ILE A 236 -4.87 -7.15 31.01
CA ILE A 236 -6.02 -7.72 30.28
C ILE A 236 -6.37 -6.84 29.08
N PHE A 237 -6.45 -5.52 29.26
CA PHE A 237 -6.72 -4.61 28.14
C PHE A 237 -5.64 -4.67 27.05
N ARG A 238 -4.36 -4.71 27.45
CA ARG A 238 -3.24 -4.84 26.50
C ARG A 238 -3.29 -6.16 25.73
N ALA A 239 -3.61 -7.27 26.40
CA ALA A 239 -3.77 -8.58 25.76
C ALA A 239 -4.93 -8.60 24.76
N ASN A 240 -6.09 -8.03 25.12
CA ASN A 240 -7.24 -7.93 24.23
C ASN A 240 -6.95 -7.04 23.00
N ALA A 241 -6.23 -5.92 23.20
CA ALA A 241 -5.80 -5.07 22.10
C ALA A 241 -4.87 -5.82 21.14
N ALA A 242 -3.87 -6.52 21.66
CA ALA A 242 -2.95 -7.34 20.85
C ALA A 242 -3.68 -8.46 20.09
N GLN A 243 -4.68 -9.09 20.71
CA GLN A 243 -5.51 -10.10 20.04
C GLN A 243 -6.34 -9.49 18.91
N SER A 244 -6.93 -8.33 19.13
CA SER A 244 -7.72 -7.62 18.11
C SER A 244 -6.84 -7.19 16.92
N ASP A 245 -5.63 -6.71 17.19
CA ASP A 245 -4.67 -6.33 16.16
C ASP A 245 -4.14 -7.55 15.39
N SER A 246 -3.91 -8.67 16.08
CA SER A 246 -3.57 -9.94 15.44
C SER A 246 -4.68 -10.42 14.50
N GLN A 247 -5.95 -10.36 14.91
CA GLN A 247 -7.10 -10.70 14.05
C GLN A 247 -7.18 -9.79 12.81
N ARG A 248 -7.01 -8.48 12.99
CA ARG A 248 -6.97 -7.54 11.86
C ARG A 248 -5.82 -7.84 10.90
N SER A 249 -4.63 -8.13 11.44
CA SER A 249 -3.47 -8.49 10.61
C SER A 249 -3.70 -9.80 9.85
N ALA A 250 -4.38 -10.79 10.46
CA ALA A 250 -4.72 -12.04 9.81
C ALA A 250 -5.73 -11.84 8.66
N MET A 251 -6.72 -10.96 8.85
CA MET A 251 -7.66 -10.57 7.78
C MET A 251 -6.93 -9.87 6.63
N ALA A 252 -6.06 -8.89 6.92
CA ALA A 252 -5.29 -8.18 5.89
C ALA A 252 -4.37 -9.13 5.09
N VAL A 253 -3.79 -10.14 5.74
CA VAL A 253 -3.00 -11.18 5.07
C VAL A 253 -3.86 -12.08 4.18
N ALA A 254 -5.10 -12.36 4.59
CA ALA A 254 -6.05 -13.12 3.77
C ALA A 254 -6.44 -12.32 2.51
N ASP A 255 -6.76 -11.03 2.66
CA ASP A 255 -7.11 -10.14 1.55
C ASP A 255 -5.97 -10.04 0.54
N LEU A 256 -4.73 -9.81 1.01
CA LEU A 256 -3.54 -9.76 0.15
C LEU A 256 -3.27 -11.08 -0.59
N ARG A 257 -3.58 -12.23 0.02
CA ARG A 257 -3.45 -13.53 -0.64
C ARG A 257 -4.48 -13.69 -1.75
N ASP A 258 -5.69 -13.19 -1.55
CA ASP A 258 -6.73 -13.25 -2.57
C ASP A 258 -6.45 -12.28 -3.72
N GLU A 259 -5.95 -11.07 -3.45
CA GLU A 259 -5.44 -10.17 -4.50
C GLU A 259 -4.30 -10.81 -5.31
N LEU A 260 -3.34 -11.45 -4.63
CA LEU A 260 -2.23 -12.13 -5.31
C LEU A 260 -2.73 -13.26 -6.22
N ARG A 261 -3.74 -14.03 -5.78
CA ARG A 261 -4.39 -15.05 -6.62
C ARG A 261 -5.05 -14.45 -7.85
N GLN A 262 -5.77 -13.33 -7.70
CA GLN A 262 -6.41 -12.62 -8.82
C GLN A 262 -5.37 -12.09 -9.83
N PHE A 263 -4.25 -11.54 -9.35
CA PHE A 263 -3.16 -11.13 -10.23
C PHE A 263 -2.52 -12.31 -10.95
N GLN A 264 -2.35 -13.46 -10.28
CA GLN A 264 -1.83 -14.66 -10.93
C GLN A 264 -2.76 -15.21 -12.01
N THR A 265 -4.08 -15.18 -11.80
CA THR A 265 -5.04 -15.60 -12.82
C THR A 265 -5.03 -14.64 -14.01
N SER A 266 -5.04 -13.33 -13.76
CA SER A 266 -4.98 -12.31 -14.82
C SER A 266 -3.67 -12.37 -15.63
N LEU A 267 -2.54 -12.64 -14.95
CA LEU A 267 -1.26 -12.83 -15.63
C LEU A 267 -1.29 -14.04 -16.57
N ARG A 268 -1.84 -15.17 -16.12
CA ARG A 268 -1.98 -16.37 -16.96
C ARG A 268 -2.89 -16.13 -18.16
N GLU A 269 -4.00 -15.43 -17.97
CA GLU A 269 -4.91 -15.07 -19.07
C GLU A 269 -4.21 -14.18 -20.11
N SER A 270 -3.43 -13.19 -19.65
CA SER A 270 -2.63 -12.31 -20.51
C SER A 270 -1.52 -13.07 -21.25
N GLU A 271 -0.84 -14.00 -20.58
CA GLU A 271 0.18 -14.86 -21.20
C GLU A 271 -0.44 -15.77 -22.26
N GLN A 272 -1.61 -16.36 -21.98
CA GLN A 272 -2.35 -17.17 -22.94
C GLN A 272 -2.76 -16.33 -24.16
N SER A 273 -3.36 -15.15 -23.93
CA SER A 273 -3.75 -14.24 -25.01
C SER A 273 -2.55 -13.80 -25.87
N ASN A 274 -1.41 -13.48 -25.25
CA ASN A 274 -0.17 -13.18 -25.97
C ASN A 274 0.33 -14.36 -26.80
N SER A 275 0.22 -15.58 -26.29
CA SER A 275 0.60 -16.79 -27.03
C SER A 275 -0.30 -17.03 -28.25
N GLU A 276 -1.59 -16.74 -28.13
CA GLU A 276 -2.57 -16.83 -29.22
C GLU A 276 -2.31 -15.76 -30.29
N LEU A 277 -2.08 -14.50 -29.86
CA LEU A 277 -1.73 -13.41 -30.77
C LEU A 277 -0.45 -13.68 -31.54
N ARG A 278 0.58 -14.26 -30.91
CA ARG A 278 1.82 -14.67 -31.60
C ARG A 278 1.57 -15.73 -32.67
N LYS A 279 0.74 -16.74 -32.38
CA LYS A 279 0.37 -17.75 -33.37
C LYS A 279 -0.38 -17.14 -34.56
N THR A 280 -1.31 -16.22 -34.30
CA THR A 280 -2.04 -15.50 -35.35
C THR A 280 -1.09 -14.65 -36.20
N LEU A 281 -0.15 -13.95 -35.56
CA LEU A 281 0.87 -13.17 -36.27
C LEU A 281 1.73 -14.04 -37.18
N ASP A 282 2.19 -15.20 -36.71
CA ASP A 282 2.98 -16.14 -37.52
C ASP A 282 2.21 -16.66 -38.74
N ILE A 283 0.90 -16.92 -38.59
CA ILE A 283 0.04 -17.34 -39.70
C ILE A 283 -0.08 -16.23 -40.75
N GLU A 284 -0.35 -14.99 -40.32
CA GLU A 284 -0.50 -13.86 -41.23
C GLU A 284 0.82 -13.47 -41.92
N VAL A 285 1.95 -13.59 -41.22
CA VAL A 285 3.29 -13.39 -41.82
C VAL A 285 3.54 -14.43 -42.92
N ARG A 286 3.22 -15.71 -42.70
CA ARG A 286 3.34 -16.75 -43.74
C ARG A 286 2.43 -16.45 -44.93
N ARG A 287 1.18 -16.08 -44.67
CA ARG A 287 0.20 -15.73 -45.71
C ARG A 287 0.68 -14.54 -46.55
N SER A 288 1.22 -13.50 -45.90
CA SER A 288 1.81 -12.35 -46.58
C SER A 288 2.99 -12.76 -47.46
N GLY A 289 3.87 -13.63 -46.96
CA GLY A 289 4.98 -14.20 -47.73
C GLY A 289 4.52 -14.98 -48.97
N GLU A 290 3.50 -15.83 -48.84
CA GLU A 290 2.93 -16.56 -49.98
C GLU A 290 2.31 -15.63 -51.03
N LEU A 291 1.61 -14.57 -50.60
CA LEU A 291 1.06 -13.58 -51.52
C LEU A 291 2.17 -12.81 -52.23
N ALA A 292 3.22 -12.39 -51.52
CA ALA A 292 4.36 -11.71 -52.11
C ALA A 292 5.05 -12.57 -53.17
N GLU A 293 5.21 -13.87 -52.90
CA GLU A 293 5.75 -14.84 -53.86
C GLU A 293 4.85 -15.02 -55.09
N LYS A 294 3.52 -15.10 -54.92
CA LYS A 294 2.57 -15.15 -56.04
C LYS A 294 2.63 -13.90 -56.91
N VAL A 295 2.68 -12.72 -56.30
CA VAL A 295 2.81 -11.44 -57.03
C VAL A 295 4.12 -11.40 -57.80
N ARG A 296 5.24 -11.78 -57.17
CA ARG A 296 6.55 -11.85 -57.82
C ARG A 296 6.55 -12.83 -58.99
N GLY A 297 5.97 -14.01 -58.81
CA GLY A 297 5.79 -15.02 -59.87
C GLY A 297 5.00 -14.45 -61.04
N GLY A 298 3.86 -13.82 -60.77
CA GLY A 298 3.03 -13.17 -61.80
C GLY A 298 3.77 -12.06 -62.56
N GLN A 299 4.56 -11.24 -61.88
CA GLN A 299 5.38 -10.20 -62.51
C GLN A 299 6.45 -10.79 -63.44
N ILE A 300 7.11 -11.88 -63.03
CA ILE A 300 8.12 -12.57 -63.86
C ILE A 300 7.45 -13.16 -65.11
N THR A 301 6.32 -13.86 -64.94
CA THR A 301 5.57 -14.44 -66.06
C THR A 301 5.11 -13.37 -67.04
N SER A 302 4.49 -12.29 -66.54
CA SER A 302 4.04 -11.17 -67.37
C SER A 302 5.20 -10.50 -68.12
N LYS A 303 6.36 -10.32 -67.47
CA LYS A 303 7.56 -9.80 -68.14
C LYS A 303 8.04 -10.72 -69.27
N HIS A 304 8.01 -12.03 -69.05
CA HIS A 304 8.41 -13.01 -70.05
C HIS A 304 7.44 -13.01 -71.24
N GLU A 305 6.13 -12.99 -70.98
CA GLU A 305 5.08 -12.87 -72.01
C GLU A 305 5.25 -11.59 -72.83
N LEU A 306 5.51 -10.46 -72.19
CA LEU A 306 5.76 -9.19 -72.88
C LEU A 306 7.02 -9.25 -73.75
N LEU A 307 8.11 -9.84 -73.26
CA LEU A 307 9.33 -10.04 -74.05
C LEU A 307 9.09 -10.97 -75.24
N GLN A 308 8.33 -12.05 -75.07
CA GLN A 308 7.95 -12.95 -76.16
C GLN A 308 7.10 -12.23 -77.21
N LEU A 309 6.13 -11.42 -76.78
CA LEU A 309 5.31 -10.61 -77.67
C LEU A 309 6.17 -9.62 -78.46
N CYS A 310 7.06 -8.87 -77.79
CA CYS A 310 7.99 -7.96 -78.45
C CYS A 310 8.90 -8.68 -79.45
N ALA A 311 9.44 -9.86 -79.11
CA ALA A 311 10.27 -10.65 -80.01
C ALA A 311 9.49 -11.13 -81.24
N ARG A 312 8.25 -11.60 -81.05
CA ARG A 312 7.34 -11.99 -82.13
C ARG A 312 7.03 -10.81 -83.05
N SER A 313 6.63 -9.67 -82.50
CA SER A 313 6.34 -8.46 -83.28
C SER A 313 7.57 -7.98 -84.05
N ARG A 314 8.76 -8.01 -83.44
CA ARG A 314 10.01 -7.67 -84.12
C ARG A 314 10.30 -8.62 -85.28
N GLY A 315 10.23 -9.93 -85.05
CA GLY A 315 10.47 -10.93 -86.10
C GLY A 315 9.48 -10.80 -87.26
N PHE A 316 8.21 -10.50 -86.96
CA PHE A 316 7.20 -10.19 -87.97
C PHE A 316 7.58 -8.96 -88.81
N LEU A 317 7.93 -7.84 -88.17
CA LEU A 317 8.31 -6.61 -88.86
C LEU A 317 9.59 -6.77 -89.70
N GLU A 318 10.59 -7.51 -89.19
CA GLU A 318 11.82 -7.82 -89.94
C GLU A 318 11.53 -8.67 -91.19
N LYS A 319 10.66 -9.68 -91.06
CA LYS A 319 10.20 -10.49 -92.20
C LYS A 319 9.44 -9.64 -93.22
N LEU A 320 8.57 -8.74 -92.76
CA LEU A 320 7.78 -7.89 -93.63
C LEU A 320 8.65 -6.91 -94.42
N LYS A 321 9.63 -6.30 -93.74
CA LYS A 321 10.63 -5.42 -94.34
C LYS A 321 11.47 -6.14 -95.40
N THR A 322 12.04 -7.29 -95.05
CA THR A 322 12.99 -8.01 -95.93
C THR A 322 12.31 -8.72 -97.08
N SER A 323 11.18 -9.40 -96.84
CA SER A 323 10.52 -10.24 -97.84
C SER A 323 9.67 -9.46 -98.84
N TYR A 324 8.92 -8.46 -98.37
CA TYR A 324 7.95 -7.76 -99.22
C TYR A 324 8.45 -6.38 -99.62
N LEU A 325 8.80 -5.53 -98.65
CA LEU A 325 9.12 -4.13 -98.91
C LEU A 325 10.47 -3.95 -99.62
N SER A 326 11.51 -4.71 -99.25
CA SER A 326 12.80 -4.68 -99.95
C SER A 326 12.65 -5.14 -101.40
N THR A 327 11.94 -6.25 -101.62
CA THR A 327 11.68 -6.80 -102.95
C THR A 327 10.87 -5.83 -103.82
N ALA A 328 9.84 -5.19 -103.25
CA ALA A 328 9.08 -4.15 -103.93
C ALA A 328 9.96 -2.94 -104.29
N LEU A 329 10.83 -2.51 -103.36
CA LEU A 329 11.77 -1.42 -103.58
C LEU A 329 12.77 -1.75 -104.70
N ASP A 330 13.28 -2.98 -104.75
CA ASP A 330 14.22 -3.41 -105.78
C ASP A 330 13.54 -3.51 -107.16
N ALA A 331 12.31 -4.01 -107.22
CA ALA A 331 11.50 -4.01 -108.44
C ALA A 331 11.18 -2.59 -108.96
N ALA A 332 11.02 -1.63 -108.05
CA ALA A 332 10.81 -0.21 -108.38
C ALA A 332 12.07 0.47 -108.95
N LYS A 333 13.26 -0.02 -108.63
CA LYS A 333 14.54 0.53 -109.11
C LYS A 333 14.92 0.04 -110.52
N LEU A 334 14.24 -0.96 -111.07
CA LEU A 334 14.47 -1.45 -112.43
C LEU A 334 14.06 -0.40 -113.48
N GLN A 335 14.68 -0.43 -114.67
CA GLN A 335 14.31 0.43 -115.81
C GLN A 335 13.94 -0.43 -117.04
N PRO A 336 12.64 -0.50 -117.43
CA PRO A 336 11.49 0.14 -116.79
C PRO A 336 11.10 -0.54 -115.46
N PRO A 337 10.47 0.19 -114.53
CA PRO A 337 10.04 -0.35 -113.23
C PRO A 337 8.94 -1.40 -113.41
N SER A 338 9.01 -2.49 -112.62
CA SER A 338 8.04 -3.58 -112.68
C SER A 338 6.85 -3.30 -111.77
N VAL A 339 5.87 -2.54 -112.28
CA VAL A 339 4.70 -2.10 -111.50
C VAL A 339 3.88 -3.26 -110.93
N THR A 340 3.74 -4.35 -111.68
CA THR A 340 2.98 -5.54 -111.26
C THR A 340 3.61 -6.22 -110.04
N VAL A 341 4.94 -6.37 -110.02
CA VAL A 341 5.66 -6.99 -108.89
C VAL A 341 5.59 -6.09 -107.65
N ILE A 342 5.62 -4.77 -107.82
CA ILE A 342 5.49 -3.82 -106.72
C ILE A 342 4.10 -3.94 -106.08
N GLN A 343 3.03 -3.92 -106.88
CA GLN A 343 1.65 -4.04 -106.39
C GLN A 343 1.43 -5.36 -105.67
N GLU A 344 1.82 -6.49 -106.28
CA GLU A 344 1.68 -7.82 -105.67
C GLU A 344 2.40 -7.91 -104.31
N ARG A 345 3.60 -7.36 -104.19
CA ARG A 345 4.36 -7.38 -102.92
C ARG A 345 3.75 -6.46 -101.86
N ILE A 346 3.16 -5.34 -102.25
CA ILE A 346 2.46 -4.44 -101.32
C ILE A 346 1.17 -5.11 -100.83
N ASP A 347 0.38 -5.72 -101.72
CA ASP A 347 -0.86 -6.39 -101.37
C ASP A 347 -0.61 -7.57 -100.41
N LEU A 348 0.41 -8.39 -100.69
CA LEU A 348 0.84 -9.46 -99.79
C LEU A 348 1.33 -8.95 -98.43
N ALA A 349 1.97 -7.77 -98.39
CA ALA A 349 2.37 -7.15 -97.13
C ALA A 349 1.15 -6.68 -96.31
N LEU A 350 0.14 -6.10 -96.97
CA LEU A 350 -1.10 -5.65 -96.34
C LEU A 350 -1.89 -6.83 -95.77
N GLU A 351 -2.08 -7.90 -96.55
CA GLU A 351 -2.74 -9.13 -96.08
C GLU A 351 -2.01 -9.75 -94.88
N SER A 352 -0.67 -9.74 -94.92
CA SER A 352 0.15 -10.22 -93.80
C SER A 352 0.00 -9.35 -92.54
N ILE A 353 -0.20 -8.03 -92.67
CA ILE A 353 -0.46 -7.11 -91.54
C ILE A 353 -1.85 -7.38 -90.96
N GLU A 354 -2.86 -7.49 -91.80
CA GLU A 354 -4.24 -7.77 -91.35
C GLU A 354 -4.33 -9.09 -90.59
N THR A 355 -3.67 -10.13 -91.10
CA THR A 355 -3.63 -11.44 -90.44
C THR A 355 -2.97 -11.37 -89.06
N GLU A 356 -1.87 -10.62 -88.91
CA GLU A 356 -1.19 -10.49 -87.62
C GLU A 356 -1.96 -9.59 -86.64
N MET A 357 -2.62 -8.54 -87.12
CA MET A 357 -3.53 -7.71 -86.31
C MET A 357 -4.69 -8.52 -85.75
N GLU A 358 -5.29 -9.41 -86.54
CA GLU A 358 -6.39 -10.26 -86.09
C GLU A 358 -5.93 -11.27 -85.03
N LYS A 359 -4.71 -11.82 -85.17
CA LYS A 359 -4.11 -12.65 -84.12
C LYS A 359 -3.88 -11.86 -82.83
N LEU A 360 -3.32 -10.65 -82.92
CA LEU A 360 -3.09 -9.80 -81.74
C LEU A 360 -4.40 -9.43 -81.04
N ARG A 361 -5.47 -9.16 -81.78
CA ARG A 361 -6.81 -8.92 -81.21
C ARG A 361 -7.34 -10.13 -80.45
N LYS A 362 -7.18 -11.34 -81.00
CA LYS A 362 -7.55 -12.58 -80.31
C LYS A 362 -6.71 -12.82 -79.06
N ASP A 363 -5.40 -12.57 -79.15
CA ASP A 363 -4.49 -12.72 -78.02
C ASP A 363 -4.86 -11.74 -76.88
N ILE A 364 -5.23 -10.49 -77.19
CA ILE A 364 -5.71 -9.48 -76.21
C ILE A 364 -7.08 -9.84 -75.62
N SER A 365 -7.99 -10.43 -76.41
CA SER A 365 -9.32 -10.82 -75.92
C SER A 365 -9.31 -12.03 -74.98
N ASN A 366 -8.24 -12.83 -75.01
CA ASN A 366 -8.08 -14.04 -74.21
C ASN A 366 -7.20 -13.83 -72.97
N ALA A 367 -6.51 -12.69 -72.88
CA ALA A 367 -5.73 -12.25 -71.72
C ALA A 367 -6.60 -11.39 -70.80
#